data_AF-A0AAU2G7X1-F1
#
_entry.id   AF-A0AAU2G7X1-F1
#
_cell.length_a   1.000
_cell.length_b   1.000
_cell.length_c   1.000
_cell.angle_alpha   90.00
_cell.angle_beta   90.00
_cell.angle_gamma   90.00
#
_symmetry.space_group_name_H-M   'P 1'
#
loop_
_entity.id
_entity.type
_entity.pdbx_description
1 polymer ?
#
loop_
_entity_poly.entity_id
_entity_poly.type
_entity_poly.pdbx_seq_one_letter_code
_entity_poly.pdbx_strand_id
1 'polypeptide(L)'
;MRDLGDPGGPGDPGGAADPGRTTAETGAGANAAEAGRLPLLAHALQATWQVRRGHTLTVEGYRRTGGIRKAVATTADRVYEGLDEAARRAAPRVFVQLVNVGDRTADTRAPRNPESLLSAARGTHGIDRDAVAAVLHAFTRARLLTPYRDSVVITHETLISAWPRLRSWVDDDRAGNLLRQRLAQDADLWTRSRVANLLYRGNRLADARKAVTAAPPPGTAREFLAASQRQAGRATRRRRTLVAVLTAPAVLASGAAVLAARQSASASTTPSTATS
;
A
#
# COMPACT_ATOMS: atom_id res chain seq x y z
N MET A 1 40.72 -75.27 41.02
CA MET A 1 41.11 -76.07 39.84
C MET A 1 41.47 -75.08 38.74
N ARG A 2 42.78 -74.84 38.57
CA ARG A 2 43.55 -74.23 37.45
C ARG A 2 42.93 -72.99 36.75
N ASP A 3 43.37 -71.75 36.99
CA ASP A 3 44.69 -71.10 36.71
C ASP A 3 44.81 -70.56 35.27
N LEU A 4 45.59 -69.46 35.13
CA LEU A 4 45.90 -68.60 33.98
C LEU A 4 44.89 -67.49 33.65
N GLY A 5 45.21 -66.20 33.65
CA GLY A 5 46.52 -65.53 33.65
C GLY A 5 46.45 -64.34 32.69
N ASP A 6 46.63 -63.13 33.20
CA ASP A 6 47.05 -61.93 32.45
C ASP A 6 48.36 -62.24 31.69
N PRO A 7 48.62 -61.70 30.48
CA PRO A 7 49.26 -60.39 30.39
C PRO A 7 48.91 -59.54 29.14
N GLY A 8 48.89 -58.21 29.33
CA GLY A 8 49.76 -57.28 28.58
C GLY A 8 49.41 -56.94 27.12
N GLY A 9 49.17 -55.64 26.87
CA GLY A 9 49.32 -55.02 25.54
C GLY A 9 50.76 -55.10 25.00
N PRO A 10 51.07 -54.55 23.81
CA PRO A 10 50.86 -53.12 23.52
C PRO A 10 50.51 -52.75 22.05
N GLY A 11 50.13 -51.47 21.85
CA GLY A 11 50.58 -50.70 20.68
C GLY A 11 49.72 -50.68 19.41
N ASP A 12 48.99 -49.57 19.27
CA ASP A 12 48.52 -48.82 18.06
C ASP A 12 49.39 -48.98 16.78
N PRO A 13 49.00 -48.55 15.54
CA PRO A 13 47.95 -47.56 15.21
C PRO A 13 47.17 -47.70 13.88
N GLY A 14 46.15 -46.85 13.70
CA GLY A 14 45.88 -46.23 12.39
C GLY A 14 44.51 -46.50 11.76
N GLY A 15 43.64 -45.47 11.78
CA GLY A 15 42.38 -45.49 11.04
C GLY A 15 41.49 -44.28 11.30
N ALA A 16 41.97 -43.07 11.03
CA ALA A 16 41.18 -41.85 11.03
C ALA A 16 40.46 -41.64 9.68
N ALA A 17 39.13 -41.45 9.72
CA ALA A 17 38.26 -40.76 8.74
C ALA A 17 36.81 -40.85 9.28
N ASP A 18 36.20 -39.81 9.85
CA ASP A 18 35.60 -38.59 9.26
C ASP A 18 34.08 -38.56 9.58
N PRO A 19 33.61 -37.72 10.52
CA PRO A 19 32.19 -37.40 10.68
C PRO A 19 31.86 -36.07 9.97
N GLY A 20 31.73 -36.10 8.65
CA GLY A 20 31.33 -34.96 7.82
C GLY A 20 29.89 -35.03 7.31
N ARG A 21 28.88 -34.60 8.09
CA ARG A 21 27.60 -34.07 7.58
C ARG A 21 27.02 -32.95 8.46
N THR A 22 27.62 -31.78 8.28
CA THR A 22 26.94 -30.51 7.93
C THR A 22 25.64 -30.14 8.65
N THR A 23 25.77 -29.53 9.83
CA THR A 23 24.88 -28.45 10.29
C THR A 23 25.19 -27.18 9.50
N ALA A 24 24.37 -26.82 8.50
CA ALA A 24 24.53 -25.56 7.78
C ALA A 24 23.19 -24.90 7.46
N GLU A 25 22.44 -24.51 8.49
CA GLU A 25 21.33 -23.54 8.34
C GLU A 25 21.19 -22.65 9.58
N THR A 26 22.18 -21.80 9.89
CA THR A 26 21.95 -20.64 10.81
C THR A 26 22.84 -19.40 10.53
N GLY A 27 23.80 -19.44 9.60
CA GLY A 27 24.79 -18.36 9.44
C GLY A 27 24.40 -17.12 8.61
N ALA A 28 23.30 -17.14 7.85
CA ALA A 28 23.02 -16.10 6.86
C ALA A 28 22.33 -14.82 7.40
N GLY A 29 21.71 -14.89 8.58
CA GLY A 29 20.91 -13.78 9.15
C GLY A 29 21.70 -12.72 9.91
N ALA A 30 22.85 -13.08 10.50
CA ALA A 30 23.63 -12.17 11.34
C ALA A 30 24.53 -11.21 10.52
N ASN A 31 25.13 -11.69 9.43
CA ASN A 31 26.10 -10.90 8.64
C ASN A 31 25.47 -9.77 7.82
N ALA A 32 24.18 -9.88 7.44
CA ALA A 32 23.48 -8.80 6.72
C ALA A 32 23.16 -7.61 7.63
N ALA A 33 22.92 -7.87 8.93
CA ALA A 33 22.75 -6.83 9.93
C ALA A 33 24.09 -6.15 10.29
N GLU A 34 25.21 -6.89 10.23
CA GLU A 34 26.58 -6.38 10.45
C GLU A 34 27.02 -5.43 9.32
N ALA A 35 26.76 -5.80 8.06
CA ALA A 35 27.18 -5.04 6.87
C ALA A 35 26.52 -3.64 6.77
N GLY A 36 25.31 -3.48 7.32
CA GLY A 36 24.60 -2.19 7.40
C GLY A 36 25.04 -1.29 8.56
N ARG A 37 25.83 -1.79 9.51
CA ARG A 37 26.25 -1.05 10.72
C ARG A 37 27.52 -0.25 10.50
N LEU A 38 28.45 -0.73 9.66
CA LEU A 38 29.72 -0.06 9.38
C LEU A 38 29.56 1.31 8.69
N PRO A 39 28.67 1.49 7.68
CA PRO A 39 28.46 2.80 7.07
C PRO A 39 27.79 3.81 8.01
N LEU A 40 26.89 3.33 8.88
CA LEU A 40 26.24 4.15 9.90
C LEU A 40 27.20 4.55 11.01
N LEU A 41 28.15 3.68 11.38
CA LEU A 41 29.21 3.98 12.33
C LEU A 41 30.17 5.02 11.74
N ALA A 42 30.59 4.86 10.49
CA ALA A 42 31.46 5.82 9.79
C ALA A 42 30.79 7.21 9.69
N HIS A 43 29.49 7.24 9.36
CA HIS A 43 28.74 8.49 9.29
C HIS A 43 28.53 9.13 10.67
N ALA A 44 28.24 8.32 11.70
CA ALA A 44 28.11 8.80 13.08
C ALA A 44 29.41 9.39 13.62
N LEU A 45 30.57 8.75 13.34
CA LEU A 45 31.90 9.22 13.70
C LEU A 45 32.28 10.53 12.96
N GLN A 46 31.96 10.61 11.67
CA GLN A 46 32.22 11.82 10.88
C GLN A 46 31.36 13.00 11.34
N ALA A 47 30.08 12.77 11.61
CA ALA A 47 29.16 13.80 12.09
C ALA A 47 29.51 14.28 13.51
N THR A 48 30.03 13.39 14.36
CA THR A 48 30.49 13.75 15.71
C THR A 48 31.80 14.52 15.71
N TRP A 49 32.72 14.21 14.79
CA TRP A 49 33.95 14.97 14.60
C TRP A 49 33.71 16.42 14.17
N GLN A 50 32.70 16.66 13.32
CA GLN A 50 32.40 18.00 12.78
C GLN A 50 31.81 18.98 13.80
N VAL A 51 31.28 18.52 14.93
CA VAL A 51 30.53 19.36 15.90
C VAL A 51 31.26 19.48 17.25
N ARG A 52 32.55 19.11 17.33
CA ARG A 52 33.24 19.07 18.63
C ARG A 52 33.40 20.47 19.25
N ARG A 53 33.18 20.56 20.55
CA ARG A 53 33.73 21.62 21.43
C ARG A 53 34.69 20.95 22.40
N GLY A 54 36.00 21.21 22.26
CA GLY A 54 37.05 20.60 23.09
C GLY A 54 37.39 19.14 22.72
N HIS A 55 37.71 18.31 23.72
CA HIS A 55 38.36 17.00 23.54
C HIS A 55 37.50 15.77 23.94
N THR A 56 36.24 15.95 24.33
CA THR A 56 35.41 14.84 24.86
C THR A 56 34.05 14.78 24.18
N LEU A 57 33.76 13.63 23.56
CA LEU A 57 32.53 13.34 22.84
C LEU A 57 31.61 12.49 23.73
N THR A 58 30.55 13.07 24.30
CA THR A 58 29.58 12.30 25.09
C THR A 58 28.34 11.94 24.26
N VAL A 59 28.07 10.64 24.16
CA VAL A 59 26.85 10.08 23.54
C VAL A 59 25.59 10.67 24.19
N GLU A 60 25.68 11.07 25.45
CA GLU A 60 24.60 11.68 26.21
C GLU A 60 24.26 13.10 25.72
N GLY A 61 25.25 13.95 25.40
CA GLY A 61 25.01 15.28 24.82
C GLY A 61 24.45 15.25 23.41
N TYR A 62 24.82 14.24 22.62
CA TYR A 62 24.25 13.96 21.30
C TYR A 62 22.78 13.49 21.38
N ARG A 63 22.45 12.66 22.37
CA ARG A 63 21.06 12.25 22.64
C ARG A 63 20.20 13.39 23.20
N ARG A 64 20.77 14.25 24.05
CA ARG A 64 20.07 15.40 24.67
C ARG A 64 19.67 16.50 23.68
N THR A 65 20.35 16.60 22.54
CA THR A 65 20.05 17.58 21.48
C THR A 65 19.08 17.07 20.41
N GLY A 66 18.54 15.85 20.57
CA GLY A 66 17.63 15.21 19.62
C GLY A 66 18.32 14.28 18.60
N GLY A 67 19.65 14.18 18.64
CA GLY A 67 20.45 13.19 17.90
C GLY A 67 20.06 13.00 16.42
N ILE A 68 20.08 11.74 15.98
CA ILE A 68 19.73 11.33 14.60
C ILE A 68 18.32 11.80 14.23
N ARG A 69 17.36 11.81 15.16
CA ARG A 69 15.97 12.24 14.89
C ARG A 69 15.92 13.69 14.43
N LYS A 70 16.58 14.59 15.15
CA LYS A 70 16.65 16.02 14.78
C LYS A 70 17.41 16.22 13.47
N ALA A 71 18.54 15.53 13.28
CA ALA A 71 19.31 15.63 12.04
C ALA A 71 18.52 15.19 10.80
N VAL A 72 17.79 14.06 10.89
CA VAL A 72 16.93 13.56 9.82
C VAL A 72 15.78 14.53 9.54
N ALA A 73 15.10 15.02 10.57
CA ALA A 73 14.00 15.98 10.42
C ALA A 73 14.49 17.29 9.78
N THR A 74 15.59 17.88 10.27
CA THR A 74 16.18 19.09 9.69
C THR A 74 16.61 18.90 8.23
N THR A 75 17.17 17.74 7.89
CA THR A 75 17.54 17.43 6.51
C THR A 75 16.29 17.31 5.63
N ALA A 76 15.24 16.64 6.10
CA ALA A 76 13.99 16.51 5.38
C ALA A 76 13.29 17.86 5.16
N ASP A 77 13.26 18.72 6.18
CA ASP A 77 12.71 20.07 6.06
C ASP A 77 13.50 20.92 5.06
N ARG A 78 14.84 20.90 5.11
CA ARG A 78 15.67 21.63 4.14
C ARG A 78 15.42 21.18 2.70
N VAL A 79 15.32 19.86 2.49
CA VAL A 79 15.04 19.31 1.15
C VAL A 79 13.65 19.72 0.68
N TYR A 80 12.65 19.64 1.56
CA TYR A 80 11.28 20.06 1.27
C TYR A 80 11.17 21.56 0.97
N GLU A 81 11.86 22.41 1.72
CA GLU A 81 11.85 23.87 1.53
C GLU A 81 12.54 24.28 0.23
N GLY A 82 13.54 23.52 -0.22
CA GLY A 82 14.20 23.70 -1.51
C GLY A 82 13.41 23.20 -2.73
N LEU A 83 12.27 22.55 -2.54
CA LEU A 83 11.38 22.17 -3.64
C LEU A 83 10.60 23.38 -4.18
N ASP A 84 10.30 23.34 -5.48
CA ASP A 84 9.35 24.27 -6.08
C ASP A 84 7.92 24.01 -5.57
N GLU A 85 7.01 24.93 -5.89
CA GLU A 85 5.64 24.89 -5.39
C GLU A 85 4.85 23.67 -5.90
N ALA A 86 5.11 23.20 -7.11
CA ALA A 86 4.44 22.02 -7.66
C ALA A 86 4.89 20.75 -6.94
N ALA A 87 6.20 20.60 -6.71
CA ALA A 87 6.80 19.47 -6.02
C ALA A 87 6.45 19.47 -4.53
N ARG A 88 6.36 20.64 -3.87
CA ARG A 88 5.85 20.76 -2.50
C ARG A 88 4.41 20.26 -2.37
N ARG A 89 3.52 20.62 -3.32
CA ARG A 89 2.15 20.08 -3.36
C ARG A 89 2.11 18.57 -3.64
N ALA A 90 3.10 18.03 -4.35
CA ALA A 90 3.19 16.61 -4.66
C ALA A 90 3.70 15.76 -3.49
N ALA A 91 4.59 16.32 -2.66
CA ALA A 91 5.30 15.58 -1.61
C ALA A 91 4.39 14.83 -0.61
N PRO A 92 3.31 15.43 -0.05
CA PRO A 92 2.42 14.71 0.87
C PRO A 92 1.88 13.42 0.27
N ARG A 93 1.41 13.46 -0.99
CA ARG A 93 0.84 12.28 -1.66
C ARG A 93 1.87 11.21 -1.96
N VAL A 94 3.11 11.59 -2.25
CA VAL A 94 4.22 10.66 -2.46
C VAL A 94 4.57 9.97 -1.14
N PHE A 95 4.79 10.75 -0.09
CA PHE A 95 5.26 10.22 1.19
C PHE A 95 4.23 9.35 1.91
N VAL A 96 2.94 9.73 1.89
CA VAL A 96 1.88 8.91 2.50
C VAL A 96 1.82 7.52 1.86
N GLN A 97 2.06 7.41 0.55
CA GLN A 97 2.08 6.11 -0.13
C GLN A 97 3.30 5.24 0.23
N LEU A 98 4.40 5.86 0.67
CA LEU A 98 5.62 5.18 1.13
C LEU A 98 5.55 4.76 2.61
N VAL A 99 4.41 4.98 3.28
CA VAL A 99 4.17 4.59 4.67
C VAL A 99 3.06 3.57 4.74
N ASN A 100 3.34 2.45 5.40
CA ASN A 100 2.34 1.48 5.83
C ASN A 100 1.86 1.84 7.23
N VAL A 101 0.70 2.48 7.26
CA VAL A 101 -0.06 2.85 8.45
C VAL A 101 -0.50 1.62 9.25
N GLY A 102 -0.19 1.61 10.55
CA GLY A 102 -0.75 0.63 11.48
C GLY A 102 -2.12 1.08 12.00
N ASP A 103 -3.06 0.14 12.15
CA ASP A 103 -4.35 0.40 12.81
C ASP A 103 -4.12 0.61 14.33
N ARG A 104 -3.32 -0.27 14.94
CA ARG A 104 -2.91 -0.22 16.36
C ARG A 104 -1.41 -0.47 16.57
N THR A 105 -0.63 -0.40 15.50
CA THR A 105 0.82 -0.67 15.50
C THR A 105 1.56 0.56 15.00
N ALA A 106 2.88 0.62 15.24
CA ALA A 106 3.70 1.69 14.70
C ALA A 106 3.64 1.71 13.16
N ASP A 107 3.69 2.91 12.59
CA ASP A 107 3.76 3.10 11.14
C ASP A 107 5.12 2.63 10.62
N THR A 108 5.12 1.93 9.50
CA THR A 108 6.30 1.29 8.91
C THR A 108 6.54 1.78 7.49
N ARG A 109 7.74 1.56 6.94
CA ARG A 109 8.05 1.93 5.55
C ARG A 109 7.42 0.93 4.57
N ALA A 110 6.89 1.44 3.46
CA ALA A 110 6.33 0.64 2.38
C ALA A 110 7.15 0.84 1.10
N PRO A 111 7.76 -0.20 0.52
CA PRO A 111 8.37 -0.09 -0.80
C PRO A 111 7.27 0.14 -1.86
N ARG A 112 7.49 1.12 -2.75
CA ARG A 112 6.57 1.42 -3.85
C ARG A 112 7.30 1.53 -5.18
N ASN A 113 6.69 1.04 -6.24
CA ASN A 113 7.21 1.21 -7.59
C ASN A 113 7.14 2.71 -7.99
N PRO A 114 8.24 3.34 -8.42
CA PRO A 114 8.26 4.74 -8.85
C PRO A 114 7.27 5.05 -9.98
N GLU A 115 7.11 4.16 -10.96
CA GLU A 115 6.16 4.35 -12.07
C GLU A 115 4.70 4.34 -11.58
N SER A 116 4.41 3.58 -10.52
CA SER A 116 3.08 3.65 -9.90
C SER A 116 2.81 5.02 -9.28
N LEU A 117 3.81 5.61 -8.61
CA LEU A 117 3.73 6.97 -8.05
C LEU A 117 3.64 8.04 -9.15
N LEU A 118 4.34 7.87 -10.27
CA LEU A 118 4.30 8.80 -11.40
C LEU A 118 2.98 8.70 -12.18
N SER A 119 2.46 7.48 -12.37
CA SER A 119 1.16 7.28 -13.03
C SER A 119 -0.01 7.82 -12.18
N ALA A 120 0.16 7.91 -10.86
CA ALA A 120 -0.75 8.58 -9.94
C ALA A 120 -1.08 10.01 -10.36
N ALA A 121 -0.03 10.74 -10.73
CA ALA A 121 -0.08 12.18 -10.96
C ALA A 121 -0.96 12.52 -12.18
N ARG A 122 -0.95 11.65 -13.20
CA ARG A 122 -1.66 11.87 -14.47
C ARG A 122 -3.20 11.98 -14.34
N GLY A 123 -3.78 11.58 -13.20
CA GLY A 123 -5.23 11.57 -13.00
C GLY A 123 -5.76 12.56 -11.96
N THR A 124 -4.91 13.18 -11.15
CA THR A 124 -5.36 14.09 -10.10
C THR A 124 -5.14 15.53 -10.53
N HIS A 125 -6.24 16.28 -10.70
CA HIS A 125 -6.22 17.69 -11.10
C HIS A 125 -5.27 18.49 -10.19
N GLY A 126 -4.06 18.80 -10.68
CA GLY A 126 -3.10 19.68 -10.01
C GLY A 126 -1.75 19.09 -9.57
N ILE A 127 -1.46 17.79 -9.81
CA ILE A 127 -0.10 17.26 -9.60
C ILE A 127 0.52 16.84 -10.93
N ASP A 128 1.67 17.42 -11.23
CA ASP A 128 2.46 17.08 -12.40
C ASP A 128 3.33 15.83 -12.15
N ARG A 129 3.54 15.02 -13.19
CA ARG A 129 4.48 13.91 -13.18
C ARG A 129 5.89 14.39 -12.84
N ASP A 130 6.27 15.55 -13.38
CA ASP A 130 7.60 16.13 -13.18
C ASP A 130 7.78 16.59 -11.73
N ALA A 131 6.72 17.10 -11.10
CA ALA A 131 6.72 17.43 -9.68
C ALA A 131 6.95 16.19 -8.79
N VAL A 132 6.31 15.06 -9.10
CA VAL A 132 6.55 13.79 -8.37
C VAL A 132 7.98 13.30 -8.59
N ALA A 133 8.48 13.36 -9.83
CA ALA A 133 9.86 13.00 -10.15
C ALA A 133 10.87 13.86 -9.39
N ALA A 134 10.63 15.18 -9.31
CA ALA A 134 11.47 16.12 -8.56
C ALA A 134 11.52 15.77 -7.06
N VAL A 135 10.39 15.43 -6.43
CA VAL A 135 10.35 14.95 -5.04
C VAL A 135 11.22 13.69 -4.90
N LEU A 136 10.97 12.66 -5.72
CA LEU A 136 11.72 11.40 -5.63
C LEU A 136 13.23 11.63 -5.81
N HIS A 137 13.62 12.45 -6.78
CA HIS A 137 15.02 12.77 -7.05
C HIS A 137 15.67 13.55 -5.91
N ALA A 138 15.03 14.62 -5.41
CA ALA A 138 15.59 15.46 -4.34
C ALA A 138 15.79 14.67 -3.04
N PHE A 139 14.80 13.89 -2.62
CA PHE A 139 14.89 13.10 -1.40
C PHE A 139 15.80 11.87 -1.54
N THR A 140 15.95 11.30 -2.75
CA THR A 140 16.95 10.25 -3.02
C THR A 140 18.37 10.81 -2.97
N ARG A 141 18.62 11.98 -3.56
CA ARG A 141 19.92 12.69 -3.45
C ARG A 141 20.31 12.98 -2.01
N ALA A 142 19.34 13.33 -1.17
CA ALA A 142 19.55 13.56 0.26
C ALA A 142 19.63 12.27 1.10
N ARG A 143 19.59 11.09 0.48
CA ARG A 143 19.60 9.76 1.13
C ARG A 143 18.43 9.51 2.09
N LEU A 144 17.34 10.26 1.95
CA LEU A 144 16.11 10.06 2.74
C LEU A 144 15.19 9.01 2.09
N LEU A 145 15.29 8.87 0.77
CA LEU A 145 14.75 7.75 0.00
C LEU A 145 15.91 6.93 -0.57
N THR A 146 15.69 5.62 -0.68
CA THR A 146 16.66 4.70 -1.27
C THR A 146 15.95 3.83 -2.31
N PRO A 147 16.52 3.66 -3.51
CA PRO A 147 16.07 2.65 -4.46
C PRO A 147 16.28 1.26 -3.87
N TYR A 148 15.27 0.40 -3.93
CA TYR A 148 15.29 -0.98 -3.47
C TYR A 148 14.62 -1.87 -4.52
N ARG A 149 15.43 -2.67 -5.24
CA ARG A 149 14.97 -3.40 -6.44
C ARG A 149 14.29 -2.42 -7.41
N ASP A 150 13.09 -2.75 -7.89
CA ASP A 150 12.27 -1.90 -8.77
C ASP A 150 11.37 -0.92 -7.99
N SER A 151 11.69 -0.67 -6.73
CA SER A 151 10.91 0.17 -5.82
C SER A 151 11.74 1.30 -5.22
N VAL A 152 11.07 2.32 -4.69
CA VAL A 152 11.64 3.33 -3.82
C VAL A 152 11.07 3.14 -2.41
N VAL A 153 11.91 3.31 -1.40
CA VAL A 153 11.54 3.17 0.00
C VAL A 153 12.18 4.25 0.85
N ILE A 154 11.54 4.61 1.96
CA ILE A 154 12.15 5.46 2.99
C ILE A 154 13.38 4.73 3.55
N THR A 155 14.53 5.42 3.58
CA THR A 155 15.81 4.83 4.00
C THR A 155 15.74 4.32 5.44
N HIS A 156 15.17 5.11 6.35
CA HIS A 156 15.04 4.78 7.78
C HIS A 156 13.66 5.16 8.32
N GLU A 157 13.04 4.27 9.10
CA GLU A 157 11.77 4.47 9.81
C GLU A 157 11.82 5.66 10.77
N THR A 158 13.02 6.10 11.16
CA THR A 158 13.21 7.35 11.90
C THR A 158 12.61 8.55 11.18
N LEU A 159 12.64 8.61 9.84
CA LEU A 159 12.02 9.71 9.09
C LEU A 159 10.52 9.83 9.38
N ILE A 160 9.81 8.69 9.43
CA ILE A 160 8.36 8.63 9.67
C ILE A 160 8.03 9.22 11.05
N SER A 161 8.79 8.84 12.08
CA SER A 161 8.50 9.28 13.45
C SER A 161 9.13 10.63 13.82
N ALA A 162 10.21 11.06 13.16
CA ALA A 162 10.97 12.26 13.53
C ALA A 162 10.57 13.49 12.74
N TRP A 163 10.08 13.36 11.50
CA TRP A 163 9.71 14.50 10.67
C TRP A 163 8.26 14.92 10.91
N PRO A 164 7.99 16.09 11.54
CA PRO A 164 6.64 16.45 11.94
C PRO A 164 5.66 16.57 10.77
N ARG A 165 6.10 17.08 9.62
CA ARG A 165 5.24 17.22 8.42
C ARG A 165 4.78 15.87 7.89
N LEU A 166 5.68 14.88 7.85
CA LEU A 166 5.31 13.54 7.42
C LEU A 166 4.26 12.91 8.34
N ARG A 167 4.43 13.08 9.67
CA ARG A 167 3.44 12.61 10.63
C ARG A 167 2.08 13.26 10.39
N SER A 168 2.03 14.59 10.25
CA SER A 168 0.75 15.26 9.97
C SER A 168 0.11 14.75 8.69
N TRP A 169 0.87 14.59 7.60
CA TRP A 169 0.30 14.07 6.34
C TRP A 169 -0.22 12.64 6.46
N VAL A 170 0.46 11.79 7.21
CA VAL A 170 0.03 10.41 7.48
C VAL A 170 -1.23 10.40 8.34
N ASP A 171 -1.30 11.26 9.36
CA ASP A 171 -2.45 11.35 10.25
C ASP A 171 -3.69 11.93 9.54
N ASP A 172 -3.50 12.94 8.69
CA ASP A 172 -4.57 13.57 7.90
C ASP A 172 -5.25 12.59 6.91
N ASP A 173 -4.49 11.61 6.39
CA ASP A 173 -4.98 10.60 5.44
C ASP A 173 -4.91 9.16 5.99
N ARG A 174 -4.93 9.00 7.32
CA ARG A 174 -4.75 7.70 7.99
C ARG A 174 -5.82 6.69 7.56
N ALA A 175 -7.08 7.10 7.62
CA ALA A 175 -8.22 6.26 7.24
C ALA A 175 -8.20 5.89 5.74
N GLY A 176 -7.82 6.84 4.87
CA GLY A 176 -7.68 6.61 3.44
C GLY A 176 -6.56 5.63 3.12
N ASN A 177 -5.41 5.75 3.82
CA ASN A 177 -4.28 4.84 3.65
C ASN A 177 -4.63 3.41 4.09
N LEU A 178 -5.26 3.24 5.26
CA LEU A 178 -5.74 1.94 5.72
C LEU A 178 -6.69 1.28 4.72
N LEU A 179 -7.61 2.04 4.12
CA LEU A 179 -8.54 1.52 3.13
C LEU A 179 -7.81 1.09 1.84
N ARG A 180 -6.80 1.85 1.39
CA ARG A 180 -5.96 1.46 0.23
C ARG A 180 -5.11 0.23 0.52
N GLN A 181 -4.59 0.07 1.74
CA GLN A 181 -3.85 -1.13 2.15
C GLN A 181 -4.75 -2.37 2.16
N ARG A 182 -5.95 -2.27 2.75
CA ARG A 182 -6.94 -3.35 2.72
C ARG A 182 -7.31 -3.72 1.29
N LEU A 183 -7.56 -2.72 0.45
CA LEU A 183 -7.83 -2.93 -0.98
C LEU A 183 -6.69 -3.68 -1.69
N ALA A 184 -5.42 -3.33 -1.41
CA ALA A 184 -4.28 -4.01 -1.98
C ALA A 184 -4.19 -5.48 -1.55
N GLN A 185 -4.39 -5.75 -0.26
CA GLN A 185 -4.41 -7.11 0.27
C GLN A 185 -5.54 -7.95 -0.34
N ASP A 186 -6.76 -7.40 -0.42
CA ASP A 186 -7.89 -8.08 -1.03
C ASP A 186 -7.69 -8.32 -2.53
N ALA A 187 -7.05 -7.38 -3.23
CA ALA A 187 -6.69 -7.55 -4.62
C ALA A 187 -5.67 -8.66 -4.84
N ASP A 188 -4.67 -8.79 -3.97
CA ASP A 188 -3.68 -9.88 -4.03
C ASP A 188 -4.30 -11.25 -3.70
N LEU A 189 -5.23 -11.30 -2.75
CA LEU A 189 -6.00 -12.51 -2.45
C LEU A 189 -6.89 -12.92 -3.63
N TRP A 190 -7.59 -11.96 -4.24
CA TRP A 190 -8.41 -12.22 -5.42
C TRP A 190 -7.56 -12.59 -6.64
N THR A 191 -6.40 -11.98 -6.83
CA THR A 191 -5.54 -12.29 -7.98
C THR A 191 -5.08 -13.75 -7.94
N ARG A 192 -4.75 -14.26 -6.74
CA ARG A 192 -4.32 -15.65 -6.55
C ARG A 192 -5.46 -16.67 -6.65
N SER A 193 -6.65 -16.33 -6.16
CA SER A 193 -7.76 -17.29 -6.05
C SER A 193 -8.81 -17.16 -7.16
N ARG A 194 -8.91 -15.97 -7.78
CA ARG A 194 -9.89 -15.55 -8.78
C ARG A 194 -11.36 -15.72 -8.36
N VAL A 195 -11.64 -15.87 -7.07
CA VAL A 195 -13.00 -16.14 -6.56
C VAL A 195 -13.87 -14.88 -6.60
N ALA A 196 -15.06 -14.99 -7.21
CA ALA A 196 -15.97 -13.86 -7.45
C ALA A 196 -16.63 -13.26 -6.19
N ASN A 197 -16.66 -13.98 -5.07
CA ASN A 197 -17.22 -13.50 -3.81
C ASN A 197 -16.31 -12.50 -3.08
N LEU A 198 -15.01 -12.48 -3.40
CA LEU A 198 -14.03 -11.53 -2.86
C LEU A 198 -14.20 -10.13 -3.48
N LEU A 199 -14.80 -10.05 -4.68
CA LEU A 199 -15.02 -8.79 -5.38
C LEU A 199 -15.96 -7.87 -4.60
N TYR A 200 -15.57 -6.61 -4.48
CA TYR A 200 -16.32 -5.61 -3.71
C TYR A 200 -17.69 -5.31 -4.32
N ARG A 201 -18.66 -5.04 -3.44
CA ARG A 201 -20.05 -4.69 -3.79
C ARG A 201 -20.57 -3.58 -2.87
N GLY A 202 -21.64 -2.89 -3.29
CA GLY A 202 -22.32 -1.89 -2.48
C GLY A 202 -21.37 -0.82 -1.92
N ASN A 203 -21.52 -0.52 -0.62
CA ASN A 203 -20.72 0.51 0.07
C ASN A 203 -19.23 0.22 0.03
N ARG A 204 -18.79 -1.05 0.18
CA ARG A 204 -17.37 -1.42 0.12
C ARG A 204 -16.73 -1.05 -1.23
N LEU A 205 -17.47 -1.19 -2.34
CA LEU A 205 -17.01 -0.75 -3.67
C LEU A 205 -17.01 0.78 -3.79
N ALA A 206 -17.99 1.46 -3.20
CA ALA A 206 -18.06 2.92 -3.22
C ALA A 206 -16.89 3.54 -2.41
N ASP A 207 -16.61 3.01 -1.22
CA ASP A 207 -15.52 3.46 -0.36
C ASP A 207 -14.17 3.21 -1.03
N ALA A 208 -13.97 2.03 -1.61
CA ALA A 208 -12.73 1.71 -2.33
C ALA A 208 -12.51 2.63 -3.54
N ARG A 209 -13.58 3.00 -4.26
CA ARG A 209 -13.51 3.97 -5.36
C ARG A 209 -13.07 5.35 -4.86
N LYS A 210 -13.66 5.84 -3.76
CA LYS A 210 -13.25 7.12 -3.16
C LYS A 210 -11.77 7.09 -2.75
N ALA A 211 -11.34 5.99 -2.13
CA ALA A 211 -9.96 5.81 -1.66
C ALA A 211 -8.93 5.88 -2.79
N VAL A 212 -9.25 5.32 -3.97
CA VAL A 212 -8.34 5.32 -5.12
C VAL A 212 -8.36 6.60 -5.95
N THR A 213 -9.40 7.42 -5.81
CA THR A 213 -9.41 8.76 -6.40
C THR A 213 -8.43 9.69 -5.69
N ALA A 214 -8.28 9.54 -4.38
CA ALA A 214 -7.34 10.35 -3.58
C ALA A 214 -5.87 10.02 -3.87
N ALA A 215 -5.57 8.74 -4.12
CA ALA A 215 -4.27 8.25 -4.54
C ALA A 215 -4.46 6.92 -5.29
N PRO A 216 -3.73 6.64 -6.38
CA PRO A 216 -3.99 5.48 -7.21
C PRO A 216 -3.84 4.16 -6.44
N PRO A 217 -4.53 3.11 -6.90
CA PRO A 217 -4.38 1.79 -6.32
C PRO A 217 -3.00 1.20 -6.65
N PRO A 218 -2.31 0.55 -5.69
CA PRO A 218 -1.09 -0.18 -5.99
C PRO A 218 -1.39 -1.48 -6.76
N GLY A 219 -0.57 -1.81 -7.76
CA GLY A 219 -0.51 -3.14 -8.39
C GLY A 219 -1.86 -3.70 -8.88
N THR A 220 -2.16 -4.93 -8.43
CA THR A 220 -3.35 -5.73 -8.79
C THR A 220 -4.69 -5.06 -8.44
N ALA A 221 -4.68 -4.07 -7.54
CA ALA A 221 -5.89 -3.40 -7.08
C ALA A 221 -6.68 -2.67 -8.19
N ARG A 222 -6.01 -2.23 -9.26
CA ARG A 222 -6.70 -1.66 -10.43
C ARG A 222 -7.56 -2.71 -11.14
N GLU A 223 -7.02 -3.91 -11.37
CA GLU A 223 -7.74 -5.00 -12.02
C GLU A 223 -8.88 -5.50 -11.12
N PHE A 224 -8.61 -5.66 -9.82
CA PHE A 224 -9.61 -6.06 -8.83
C PHE A 224 -10.79 -5.09 -8.78
N LEU A 225 -10.53 -3.77 -8.77
CA LEU A 225 -11.59 -2.77 -8.83
C LEU A 225 -12.36 -2.86 -10.14
N ALA A 226 -11.68 -2.95 -11.29
CA ALA A 226 -12.35 -3.08 -12.57
C ALA A 226 -13.26 -4.34 -12.62
N ALA A 227 -12.80 -5.47 -12.09
CA ALA A 227 -13.59 -6.69 -11.97
C ALA A 227 -14.79 -6.51 -11.04
N SER A 228 -14.60 -5.87 -9.88
CA SER A 228 -15.67 -5.56 -8.93
C SER A 228 -16.75 -4.68 -9.55
N GLN A 229 -16.35 -3.68 -10.34
CA GLN A 229 -17.28 -2.78 -11.05
C GLN A 229 -18.08 -3.51 -12.12
N ARG A 230 -17.44 -4.37 -12.92
CA ARG A 230 -18.13 -5.21 -13.90
C ARG A 230 -19.17 -6.11 -13.25
N GLN A 231 -18.82 -6.73 -12.11
CA GLN A 231 -19.74 -7.58 -11.36
C GLN A 231 -20.94 -6.78 -10.79
N ALA A 232 -20.69 -5.62 -10.19
CA ALA A 232 -21.74 -4.76 -9.67
C ALA A 232 -22.70 -4.29 -10.77
N GLY A 233 -22.18 -3.96 -11.96
CA GLY A 233 -22.99 -3.58 -13.13
C GLY A 233 -23.88 -4.72 -13.65
N ARG A 234 -23.43 -5.97 -13.59
CA ARG A 234 -24.26 -7.13 -13.95
C ARG A 234 -25.39 -7.35 -12.95
N ALA A 235 -25.14 -7.18 -11.66
CA ALA A 235 -26.15 -7.34 -10.62
C ALA A 235 -27.25 -6.27 -10.70
N THR A 236 -26.90 -4.99 -10.94
CA THR A 236 -27.88 -3.91 -11.12
C THR A 236 -28.70 -4.09 -12.40
N ARG A 237 -28.08 -4.50 -13.51
CA ARG A 237 -28.80 -4.85 -14.75
C ARG A 237 -29.80 -5.99 -14.51
N ARG A 238 -29.36 -7.08 -13.86
CA ARG A 238 -30.25 -8.22 -13.52
C ARG A 238 -31.43 -7.80 -12.64
N ARG A 239 -31.20 -6.97 -11.62
CA ARG A 239 -32.28 -6.49 -10.75
C ARG A 239 -33.26 -5.59 -11.51
N ARG A 240 -32.77 -4.70 -12.38
CA ARG A 240 -33.60 -3.85 -13.24
C ARG A 240 -34.42 -4.67 -14.24
N THR A 241 -33.83 -5.69 -14.85
CA THR A 241 -34.58 -6.58 -15.76
C THR A 241 -35.64 -7.38 -15.03
N LEU A 242 -35.37 -7.88 -13.82
CA LEU A 242 -36.38 -8.59 -13.02
C LEU A 242 -37.53 -7.68 -12.61
N VAL A 243 -37.24 -6.46 -12.15
CA VAL A 243 -38.28 -5.48 -11.83
C VAL A 243 -39.09 -5.13 -13.08
N ALA A 244 -38.44 -4.85 -14.21
CA ALA A 244 -39.13 -4.54 -15.46
C ALA A 244 -40.01 -5.71 -15.95
N VAL A 245 -39.54 -6.95 -15.87
CA VAL A 245 -40.33 -8.15 -16.23
C VAL A 245 -41.53 -8.34 -15.29
N LEU A 246 -41.39 -8.01 -13.99
CA LEU A 246 -42.49 -8.10 -13.04
C LEU A 246 -43.51 -6.97 -13.18
N THR A 247 -43.09 -5.75 -13.53
CA THR A 247 -43.98 -4.60 -13.61
C THR A 247 -44.59 -4.38 -15.00
N ALA A 248 -43.92 -4.81 -16.08
CA ALA A 248 -44.42 -4.65 -17.44
C ALA A 248 -45.81 -5.28 -17.70
N PRO A 249 -46.14 -6.49 -17.20
CA PRO A 249 -47.46 -7.08 -17.40
C PRO A 249 -48.57 -6.26 -16.73
N ALA A 250 -48.31 -5.74 -15.53
CA ALA A 250 -49.27 -4.92 -14.79
C ALA A 250 -49.57 -3.61 -15.54
N VAL A 251 -48.53 -2.94 -16.05
CA VAL A 251 -48.68 -1.71 -16.84
C VAL A 251 -49.42 -1.98 -18.15
N LEU A 252 -49.12 -3.08 -18.83
CA LEU A 252 -49.81 -3.48 -20.06
C LEU A 252 -51.30 -3.78 -19.81
N ALA A 253 -51.62 -4.50 -18.73
CA ALA A 253 -53.00 -4.81 -18.36
C ALA A 253 -53.80 -3.54 -18.03
N SER A 254 -53.22 -2.61 -17.25
CA SER A 254 -53.86 -1.33 -16.96
C SER A 254 -54.07 -0.48 -18.22
N GLY A 255 -53.11 -0.45 -19.15
CA GLY A 255 -53.24 0.27 -20.41
C GLY A 255 -54.34 -0.30 -21.31
N ALA A 256 -54.42 -1.63 -21.43
CA ALA A 256 -55.47 -2.31 -22.20
C ALA A 256 -56.88 -2.02 -21.63
N ALA A 257 -57.03 -2.02 -20.31
CA ALA A 257 -58.30 -1.69 -19.65
C ALA A 257 -58.77 -0.26 -19.97
N VAL A 258 -57.86 0.72 -19.98
CA VAL A 258 -58.17 2.12 -20.32
C VAL A 258 -58.59 2.27 -21.78
N LEU A 259 -57.90 1.60 -22.70
CA LEU A 259 -58.24 1.64 -24.14
C LEU A 259 -59.60 1.00 -24.40
N ALA A 260 -59.90 -0.13 -23.76
CA ALA A 260 -61.21 -0.78 -23.86
C ALA A 260 -62.33 0.14 -23.36
N ALA A 261 -62.14 0.80 -22.21
CA ALA A 261 -63.12 1.75 -21.67
C ALA A 261 -63.39 2.94 -22.62
N ARG A 262 -62.37 3.43 -23.32
CA ARG A 262 -62.52 4.53 -24.30
C ARG A 262 -63.23 4.11 -25.59
N GLN A 263 -62.99 2.88 -26.05
CA GLN A 263 -63.70 2.32 -27.21
C GLN A 263 -65.19 2.16 -26.90
N SER A 264 -65.54 1.65 -25.72
CA SER A 264 -66.93 1.52 -25.27
C SER A 264 -67.66 2.86 -25.17
N ALA A 265 -66.97 3.91 -24.70
CA ALA A 265 -67.55 5.26 -24.60
C ALA A 265 -67.76 5.93 -25.97
N SER A 266 -67.00 5.54 -26.99
CA SER A 266 -67.13 6.07 -28.35
C SER A 266 -68.24 5.36 -29.15
N ALA A 267 -68.55 4.10 -28.82
CA ALA A 267 -69.61 3.33 -29.45
C ALA A 267 -71.03 3.73 -28.99
N SER A 268 -71.17 4.32 -27.79
CA SER A 268 -72.47 4.77 -27.27
C SER A 268 -72.99 6.07 -27.88
N THR A 269 -72.21 6.74 -28.73
CA THR A 269 -72.63 7.97 -29.41
C THR A 269 -72.97 7.66 -30.87
N THR A 270 -73.96 6.82 -31.10
CA THR A 270 -74.67 6.82 -32.38
C THR A 270 -75.93 7.67 -32.16
N PRO A 271 -75.98 8.93 -32.63
CA PRO A 271 -77.20 9.71 -32.53
C PRO A 271 -78.24 9.05 -33.42
N SER A 272 -79.37 8.68 -32.85
CA SER A 272 -80.56 8.24 -33.60
C SER A 272 -81.10 9.43 -34.38
N THR A 273 -80.54 9.69 -35.55
CA THR A 273 -81.16 10.55 -36.57
C THR A 273 -82.03 9.69 -37.47
N ALA A 274 -83.33 9.77 -37.26
CA ALA A 274 -84.43 9.56 -38.23
C ALA A 274 -85.71 9.25 -37.42
N THR A 275 -86.92 9.65 -37.78
CA THR A 275 -87.49 10.50 -38.84
C THR A 275 -89.00 10.53 -38.56
N SER A 276 -89.64 11.64 -38.94
CA SER A 276 -91.10 11.88 -39.08
C SER A 276 -91.91 12.20 -37.83
#